data_AF-A0A9X3S248-F1
#
_entry.id   AF-A0A9X3S248-F1
#
_cell.length_a   1.000
_cell.length_b   1.000
_cell.length_c   1.000
_cell.angle_alpha   90.00
_cell.angle_beta   90.00
_cell.angle_gamma   90.00
#
_symmetry.space_group_name_H-M   'P 1'
#
loop_
_entity.id
_entity.type
_entity.pdbx_description
1 polymer ?
#
loop_
_entity_poly.entity_id
_entity_poly.type
_entity_poly.pdbx_seq_one_letter_code
_entity_poly.pdbx_strand_id
1 'polypeptide(L)'
;MKELGVQCHFGERVTELPAGVVIVAVEPEQARALLGDDSLRVPSGRTVCADLALTHRRGDPYTVSDLDEAGWVQRYTAADPTLAPDGVELVQAQLPMRPDETADEAAVRLDALLDVSLPDRAARTQWHRRLVMEGRTGALEEPGSTWRDRPAIERGDGVFLAGDWTAAPGLLSEVAWASGVEAGAGAVQAAQLARPSLRRVA
;
A
#
# COMPACT_ATOMS: atom_id res chain seq x y z
N MET A 1 -5.50 1.41 21.47
CA MET A 1 -6.55 2.29 20.91
C MET A 1 -7.67 2.57 21.91
N LYS A 2 -8.45 1.57 22.35
CA LYS A 2 -9.55 1.80 23.33
C LYS A 2 -9.08 2.43 24.65
N GLU A 3 -7.95 2.00 25.18
CA GLU A 3 -7.33 2.57 26.40
C GLU A 3 -6.91 4.04 26.22
N LEU A 4 -6.74 4.50 24.99
CA LEU A 4 -6.41 5.89 24.65
C LEU A 4 -7.67 6.72 24.33
N GLY A 5 -8.87 6.16 24.51
CA GLY A 5 -10.14 6.84 24.20
C GLY A 5 -10.45 6.96 22.71
N VAL A 6 -9.74 6.24 21.83
CA VAL A 6 -9.99 6.26 20.38
C VAL A 6 -11.32 5.58 20.06
N GLN A 7 -12.18 6.27 19.31
CA GLN A 7 -13.41 5.72 18.74
C GLN A 7 -13.16 5.27 17.31
N CYS A 8 -13.61 4.06 16.96
CA CYS A 8 -13.45 3.50 15.62
C CYS A 8 -14.83 3.21 15.03
N HIS A 9 -15.06 3.73 13.84
CA HIS A 9 -16.30 3.59 13.08
C HIS A 9 -16.00 2.81 11.80
N PHE A 10 -16.82 1.80 11.48
CA PHE A 10 -16.61 0.91 10.33
C PHE A 10 -17.84 0.92 9.43
N GLY A 11 -17.63 0.75 8.11
CA GLY A 11 -18.72 0.81 7.13
C GLY A 11 -19.26 2.22 6.90
N GLU A 12 -18.63 3.23 7.49
CA GLU A 12 -18.98 4.63 7.33
C GLU A 12 -18.02 5.29 6.32
N ARG A 13 -18.58 5.85 5.25
CA ARG A 13 -17.81 6.59 4.25
C ARG A 13 -17.79 8.07 4.62
N VAL A 14 -16.58 8.63 4.75
CA VAL A 14 -16.37 10.07 4.89
C VAL A 14 -16.44 10.72 3.51
N THR A 15 -17.37 11.65 3.32
CA THR A 15 -17.56 12.39 2.05
C THR A 15 -17.24 13.88 2.17
N GLU A 16 -17.05 14.36 3.39
CA GLU A 16 -16.64 15.73 3.72
C GLU A 16 -15.74 15.71 4.94
N LEU A 17 -14.85 16.70 5.06
CA LEU A 17 -13.99 16.79 6.23
C LEU A 17 -14.77 17.27 7.46
N PRO A 18 -14.58 16.64 8.63
CA PRO A 18 -15.10 17.20 9.87
C PRO A 18 -14.37 18.51 10.20
N ALA A 19 -15.01 19.35 11.02
CA ALA A 19 -14.38 20.57 11.52
C ALA A 19 -13.19 20.27 12.44
N GLY A 20 -12.17 21.12 12.40
CA GLY A 20 -11.00 21.04 13.26
C GLY A 20 -9.80 20.36 12.58
N VAL A 21 -8.95 19.73 13.38
CA VAL A 21 -7.73 19.08 12.91
C VAL A 21 -8.04 17.69 12.37
N VAL A 22 -7.59 17.39 11.15
CA VAL A 22 -7.91 16.15 10.44
C VAL A 22 -6.67 15.53 9.83
N ILE A 23 -6.51 14.22 9.99
CA ILE A 23 -5.54 13.41 9.24
C ILE A 23 -6.32 12.59 8.21
N VAL A 24 -5.99 12.77 6.93
CA VAL A 24 -6.57 12.07 5.80
C VAL A 24 -5.63 10.94 5.40
N ALA A 25 -6.04 9.71 5.71
CA ALA A 25 -5.26 8.48 5.46
C ALA A 25 -5.97 7.55 4.47
N VAL A 26 -6.16 8.05 3.23
CA VAL A 26 -6.88 7.36 2.16
C VAL A 26 -6.03 7.34 0.87
N GLU A 27 -6.53 6.67 -0.17
CA GLU A 27 -5.87 6.63 -1.47
C GLU A 27 -5.80 8.01 -2.12
N PRO A 28 -4.78 8.31 -2.97
CA PRO A 28 -4.59 9.63 -3.58
C PRO A 28 -5.84 10.18 -4.27
N GLU A 29 -6.56 9.33 -5.02
CA GLU A 29 -7.78 9.75 -5.70
C GLU A 29 -8.92 10.11 -4.73
N GLN A 30 -9.03 9.38 -3.61
CA GLN A 30 -10.02 9.67 -2.58
C GLN A 30 -9.66 10.95 -1.83
N ALA A 31 -8.37 11.17 -1.53
CA ALA A 31 -7.89 12.42 -0.93
C ALA A 31 -8.15 13.61 -1.86
N ARG A 32 -7.84 13.47 -3.16
CA ARG A 32 -8.16 14.47 -4.19
C ARG A 32 -9.64 14.84 -4.19
N ALA A 33 -10.53 13.86 -4.21
CA ALA A 33 -11.97 14.10 -4.21
C ALA A 33 -12.46 14.76 -2.92
N LEU A 34 -11.97 14.31 -1.76
CA LEU A 34 -12.36 14.81 -0.44
C LEU A 34 -11.88 16.24 -0.20
N LEU A 35 -10.70 16.60 -0.74
CA LEU A 35 -10.08 17.90 -0.56
C LEU A 35 -10.36 18.89 -1.70
N GLY A 36 -10.90 18.41 -2.83
CA GLY A 36 -11.05 19.23 -4.03
C GLY A 36 -9.71 19.72 -4.61
N ASP A 37 -8.63 18.96 -4.40
CA ASP A 37 -7.26 19.37 -4.72
C ASP A 37 -6.68 18.53 -5.87
N ASP A 38 -6.75 19.08 -7.09
CA ASP A 38 -6.25 18.43 -8.30
C ASP A 38 -4.72 18.23 -8.34
N SER A 39 -3.95 18.83 -7.41
CA SER A 39 -2.51 18.58 -7.29
C SER A 39 -2.17 17.19 -6.75
N LEU A 40 -3.13 16.47 -6.16
CA LEU A 40 -2.94 15.15 -5.57
C LEU A 40 -2.96 14.00 -6.60
N ARG A 41 -2.48 14.26 -7.81
CA ARG A 41 -2.32 13.26 -8.87
C ARG A 41 -0.92 12.66 -8.79
N VAL A 42 -0.83 11.54 -8.07
CA VAL A 42 0.42 10.78 -7.93
C VAL A 42 0.49 9.72 -9.03
N PRO A 43 1.63 9.59 -9.74
CA PRO A 43 1.84 8.47 -10.65
C PRO A 43 1.63 7.13 -9.95
N SER A 44 0.98 6.20 -10.62
CA SER A 44 0.81 4.83 -10.11
C SER A 44 0.68 3.84 -11.27
N GLY A 45 0.97 2.58 -10.99
CA GLY A 45 0.92 1.49 -11.96
C GLY A 45 -0.31 0.60 -11.83
N ARG A 46 -0.40 -0.34 -12.78
CA ARG A 46 -1.32 -1.47 -12.79
C ARG A 46 -0.51 -2.76 -12.71
N THR A 47 -0.98 -3.75 -11.97
CA THR A 47 -0.23 -4.99 -11.72
C THR A 47 -1.21 -6.13 -11.63
N VAL A 48 -0.93 -7.23 -12.34
CA VAL A 48 -1.63 -8.49 -12.11
C VAL A 48 -0.94 -9.22 -10.98
N CYS A 49 -1.72 -9.75 -10.04
CA CYS A 49 -1.21 -10.58 -8.96
C CYS A 49 -1.89 -11.95 -8.96
N ALA A 50 -1.16 -12.94 -8.47
CA ALA A 50 -1.63 -14.30 -8.26
C ALA A 50 -1.31 -14.75 -6.84
N ASP A 51 -2.27 -15.37 -6.18
CA ASP A 51 -2.07 -16.09 -4.93
C ASP A 51 -2.28 -17.58 -5.19
N LEU A 52 -1.35 -18.43 -4.77
CA LEU A 52 -1.39 -19.87 -4.96
C LEU A 52 -1.23 -20.58 -3.61
N ALA A 53 -2.08 -21.57 -3.37
CA ALA A 53 -1.85 -22.59 -2.35
C ALA A 53 -1.31 -23.84 -3.03
N LEU A 54 -0.07 -24.23 -2.72
CA LEU A 54 0.61 -25.36 -3.35
C LEU A 54 0.86 -26.46 -2.31
N THR A 55 0.73 -27.73 -2.69
CA THR A 55 1.24 -28.83 -1.85
C THR A 55 2.75 -28.66 -1.65
N HIS A 56 3.22 -28.66 -0.40
CA HIS A 56 4.62 -28.42 -0.06
C HIS A 56 5.58 -29.34 -0.83
N ARG A 57 6.70 -28.76 -1.27
CA ARG A 57 7.81 -29.48 -1.89
C ARG A 57 9.13 -28.89 -1.42
N ARG A 58 10.10 -29.77 -1.18
CA ARG A 58 11.48 -29.36 -0.95
C ARG A 58 12.09 -28.78 -2.24
N GLY A 59 12.68 -27.60 -2.14
CA GLY A 59 13.46 -26.99 -3.23
C GLY A 59 12.78 -25.84 -3.96
N ASP A 60 11.53 -25.52 -3.64
CA ASP A 60 10.91 -24.29 -4.16
C ASP A 60 11.61 -23.05 -3.59
N PRO A 61 11.85 -22.01 -4.42
CA PRO A 61 12.58 -20.83 -4.01
C PRO A 61 11.83 -20.06 -2.91
N TYR A 62 12.60 -19.33 -2.10
CA TYR A 62 12.01 -18.35 -1.18
C TYR A 62 11.40 -17.17 -1.94
N THR A 63 12.18 -16.62 -2.87
CA THR A 63 11.83 -15.48 -3.71
C THR A 63 12.43 -15.65 -5.10
N VAL A 64 11.72 -15.18 -6.12
CA VAL A 64 12.23 -14.99 -7.47
C VAL A 64 11.97 -13.55 -7.88
N SER A 65 13.00 -12.89 -8.40
CA SER A 65 12.93 -11.55 -8.98
C SER A 65 13.31 -11.66 -10.44
N ASP A 66 12.37 -11.32 -11.32
CA ASP A 66 12.56 -11.27 -12.76
C ASP A 66 13.05 -9.88 -13.16
N LEU A 67 14.24 -9.82 -13.75
CA LEU A 67 14.86 -8.56 -14.17
C LEU A 67 14.43 -8.13 -15.57
N ASP A 68 13.89 -9.05 -16.37
CA ASP A 68 13.48 -8.78 -17.76
C ASP A 68 12.07 -8.19 -17.79
N GLU A 69 11.16 -8.75 -17.00
CA GLU A 69 9.73 -8.38 -17.02
C GLU A 69 9.23 -7.80 -15.69
N ALA A 70 10.14 -7.54 -14.73
CA ALA A 70 9.86 -6.96 -13.41
C ALA A 70 8.88 -7.76 -12.54
N GLY A 71 8.77 -9.07 -12.77
CA GLY A 71 7.95 -9.96 -11.98
C GLY A 71 8.58 -10.31 -10.62
N TRP A 72 7.72 -10.55 -9.63
CA TRP A 72 8.12 -10.95 -8.29
C TRP A 72 7.29 -12.14 -7.84
N VAL A 73 7.94 -13.19 -7.33
CA VAL A 73 7.30 -14.38 -6.75
C VAL A 73 7.89 -14.58 -5.35
N GLN A 74 7.06 -14.81 -4.35
CA GLN A 74 7.53 -15.09 -3.00
C GLN A 74 6.69 -16.14 -2.29
N ARG A 75 7.36 -17.07 -1.61
CA ARG A 75 6.74 -18.06 -0.74
C ARG A 75 6.70 -17.54 0.70
N TYR A 76 5.57 -16.96 1.08
CA TYR A 76 5.39 -16.33 2.40
C TYR A 76 5.44 -17.34 3.56
N THR A 77 5.01 -18.59 3.31
CA THR A 77 5.08 -19.69 4.27
C THR A 77 6.51 -20.11 4.68
N ALA A 78 7.54 -19.68 3.94
CA ALA A 78 8.92 -19.89 4.37
C ALA A 78 9.31 -19.00 5.56
N ALA A 79 8.76 -17.79 5.65
CA ALA A 79 9.01 -16.88 6.74
C ALA A 79 8.06 -17.14 7.92
N ASP A 80 6.79 -17.42 7.61
CA ASP A 80 5.76 -17.73 8.60
C ASP A 80 4.93 -18.94 8.15
N PRO A 81 5.21 -20.15 8.67
CA PRO A 81 4.48 -21.35 8.28
C PRO A 81 3.01 -21.34 8.72
N THR A 82 2.61 -20.45 9.62
CA THR A 82 1.22 -20.37 10.11
C THR A 82 0.25 -19.76 9.09
N LEU A 83 0.78 -19.19 7.99
CA LEU A 83 0.00 -18.58 6.92
C LEU A 83 -0.75 -19.60 6.03
N ALA A 84 -0.48 -20.89 6.17
CA ALA A 84 -1.18 -21.96 5.46
C ALA A 84 -1.34 -23.21 6.35
N PRO A 85 -2.27 -24.12 5.99
CA PRO A 85 -2.33 -25.43 6.65
C PRO A 85 -1.04 -26.24 6.51
N ASP A 86 -0.83 -27.20 7.41
CA ASP A 86 0.30 -28.13 7.35
C ASP A 86 0.41 -28.80 5.98
N GLY A 87 1.63 -28.80 5.42
CA GLY A 87 1.90 -29.39 4.11
C GLY A 87 1.42 -28.55 2.92
N VAL A 88 0.96 -27.32 3.14
CA VAL A 88 0.57 -26.36 2.10
C VAL A 88 1.48 -25.13 2.16
N GLU A 89 1.88 -24.61 1.01
CA GLU A 89 2.67 -23.40 0.87
C GLU A 89 1.83 -22.29 0.23
N LEU A 90 1.77 -21.13 0.88
CA LEU A 90 1.28 -19.89 0.26
C LEU A 90 2.41 -19.25 -0.55
N VAL A 91 2.15 -19.09 -1.85
CA VAL A 91 2.97 -18.31 -2.77
C VAL A 91 2.14 -17.16 -3.30
N GLN A 92 2.69 -15.94 -3.27
CA GLN A 92 2.09 -14.80 -3.94
C GLN A 92 3.06 -14.26 -4.98
N ALA A 93 2.51 -13.82 -6.10
CA ALA A 93 3.27 -13.29 -7.20
C ALA A 93 2.59 -12.08 -7.80
N GLN A 94 3.40 -11.21 -8.41
CA GLN A 94 2.94 -10.00 -9.07
C GLN A 94 3.80 -9.70 -10.29
N LEU A 95 3.18 -9.11 -11.30
CA LEU A 95 3.87 -8.65 -12.50
C LEU A 95 3.22 -7.34 -12.99
N PRO A 96 4.00 -6.25 -13.13
CA PRO A 96 3.49 -4.98 -13.64
C PRO A 96 2.92 -5.13 -15.05
N MET A 97 1.74 -4.55 -15.26
CA MET A 97 1.09 -4.50 -16.57
C MET A 97 1.73 -3.40 -17.41
N ARG A 98 1.96 -3.67 -18.69
CA ARG A 98 2.38 -2.64 -19.66
C ARG A 98 1.21 -1.68 -19.95
N PRO A 99 1.46 -0.44 -20.44
CA PRO A 99 0.41 0.57 -20.63
C PRO A 99 -0.81 0.10 -21.43
N ASP A 100 -0.58 -0.64 -22.52
CA ASP A 100 -1.63 -1.10 -23.44
C ASP A 100 -2.02 -2.58 -23.24
N GLU A 101 -1.47 -3.22 -22.20
CA GLU A 101 -1.66 -4.65 -21.96
C GLU A 101 -2.94 -4.92 -21.17
N THR A 102 -3.69 -5.91 -21.63
CA THR A 102 -4.86 -6.41 -20.91
C THR A 102 -4.45 -7.25 -19.70
N ALA A 103 -5.37 -7.41 -18.74
CA ALA A 103 -5.10 -8.24 -17.56
C ALA A 103 -4.85 -9.71 -17.93
N ASP A 104 -5.45 -10.20 -19.01
CA ASP A 104 -5.25 -11.59 -19.48
C ASP A 104 -3.88 -11.78 -20.12
N GLU A 105 -3.41 -10.83 -20.94
CA GLU A 105 -2.06 -10.88 -21.53
C GLU A 105 -0.98 -10.81 -20.45
N ALA A 106 -1.13 -9.91 -19.46
CA ALA A 106 -0.23 -9.84 -18.32
C ALA A 106 -0.27 -11.12 -17.48
N ALA A 107 -1.45 -11.74 -17.31
CA ALA A 107 -1.59 -12.99 -16.58
C ALA A 107 -0.85 -14.15 -17.27
N VAL A 108 -0.86 -14.23 -18.60
CA VAL A 108 -0.09 -15.23 -19.35
C VAL A 108 1.41 -15.08 -19.08
N ARG A 109 1.93 -13.85 -19.00
CA ARG A 109 3.34 -13.59 -18.63
C ARG A 109 3.63 -13.98 -17.19
N LEU A 110 2.74 -13.64 -16.26
CA LEU A 110 2.87 -14.04 -14.86
C LEU A 110 2.86 -15.58 -14.70
N ASP A 111 2.00 -16.28 -15.44
CA ASP A 111 1.96 -17.74 -15.46
C ASP A 111 3.26 -18.34 -15.99
N ALA A 112 3.83 -17.77 -17.06
CA ALA A 112 5.14 -18.20 -17.58
C ALA A 112 6.25 -18.05 -16.53
N LEU A 113 6.28 -16.92 -15.81
CA LEU A 113 7.21 -16.71 -14.70
C LEU A 113 7.00 -17.75 -13.58
N LEU A 114 5.75 -18.02 -13.21
CA LEU A 114 5.40 -19.00 -12.19
C LEU A 114 5.81 -20.42 -12.60
N ASP A 115 5.64 -20.81 -13.88
CA ASP A 115 6.03 -22.12 -14.39
C ASP A 115 7.54 -22.36 -14.31
N VAL A 116 8.34 -21.32 -14.60
CA VAL A 116 9.81 -21.39 -14.46
C VAL A 116 10.23 -21.37 -12.99
N SER A 117 9.53 -20.60 -12.16
CA SER A 117 9.85 -20.42 -10.74
C SER A 117 9.48 -21.61 -9.87
N LEU A 118 8.41 -22.34 -10.22
CA LEU A 118 7.75 -23.33 -9.38
C LEU A 118 7.54 -24.64 -10.17
N PRO A 119 8.49 -25.57 -10.10
CA PRO A 119 8.38 -26.85 -10.81
C PRO A 119 7.08 -27.59 -10.49
N ASP A 120 6.47 -28.17 -11.52
CA ASP A 120 5.24 -28.96 -11.45
C ASP A 120 4.06 -28.23 -10.77
N ARG A 121 4.07 -26.88 -10.71
CA ARG A 121 3.06 -26.11 -9.95
C ARG A 121 1.63 -26.50 -10.32
N ALA A 122 1.34 -26.72 -11.60
CA ALA A 122 -0.01 -27.02 -12.07
C ALA A 122 -0.59 -28.27 -11.41
N ALA A 123 0.23 -29.29 -11.17
CA ALA A 123 -0.19 -30.53 -10.50
C ALA A 123 -0.30 -30.39 -8.97
N ARG A 124 0.32 -29.35 -8.40
CA ARG A 124 0.37 -29.12 -6.94
C ARG A 124 -0.56 -28.01 -6.46
N THR A 125 -1.12 -27.21 -7.36
CA THR A 125 -2.04 -26.12 -7.03
C THR A 125 -3.34 -26.67 -6.46
N GLN A 126 -3.61 -26.35 -5.20
CA GLN A 126 -4.86 -26.65 -4.52
C GLN A 126 -5.87 -25.50 -4.62
N TRP A 127 -5.34 -24.28 -4.73
CA TRP A 127 -6.14 -23.06 -4.87
C TRP A 127 -5.35 -21.99 -5.60
N HIS A 128 -6.05 -21.17 -6.39
CA HIS A 128 -5.49 -20.06 -7.14
C HIS A 128 -6.48 -18.90 -7.16
N ARG A 129 -5.99 -17.69 -6.89
CA ARG A 129 -6.72 -16.43 -7.10
C ARG A 129 -5.89 -15.50 -7.95
N ARG A 130 -6.54 -14.89 -8.95
CA ARG A 130 -6.00 -13.76 -9.70
C ARG A 130 -6.68 -12.48 -9.27
N LEU A 131 -5.92 -11.38 -9.20
CA LEU A 131 -6.43 -10.04 -8.99
C LEU A 131 -5.65 -9.03 -9.83
N VAL A 132 -6.23 -7.86 -10.04
CA VAL A 132 -5.52 -6.70 -10.60
C VAL A 132 -5.51 -5.62 -9.55
N MET A 133 -4.33 -5.07 -9.29
CA MET A 133 -4.15 -3.88 -8.48
C MET A 133 -3.92 -2.69 -9.40
N GLU A 134 -4.63 -1.60 -9.16
CA GLU A 134 -4.55 -0.36 -9.94
C GLU A 134 -4.54 0.82 -8.98
N GLY A 135 -3.59 1.74 -9.15
CA GLY A 135 -3.45 2.88 -8.23
C GLY A 135 -2.92 2.48 -6.85
N ARG A 136 -2.23 1.34 -6.74
CA ARG A 136 -1.81 0.72 -5.47
C ARG A 136 -0.29 0.53 -5.32
N THR A 137 0.49 1.14 -6.20
CA THR A 137 1.96 0.95 -6.17
C THR A 137 2.63 1.59 -4.96
N GLY A 138 1.94 2.48 -4.24
CA GLY A 138 2.53 3.37 -3.25
C GLY A 138 3.41 4.42 -3.94
N ALA A 139 4.42 4.90 -3.21
CA ALA A 139 5.40 5.86 -3.69
C ALA A 139 6.12 5.42 -4.97
N LEU A 140 6.18 6.31 -5.96
CA LEU A 140 6.99 6.17 -7.16
C LEU A 140 7.80 7.47 -7.38
N GLU A 141 9.12 7.32 -7.55
CA GLU A 141 10.02 8.39 -7.96
C GLU A 141 10.44 8.17 -9.40
N GLU A 142 10.07 9.10 -10.27
CA GLU A 142 10.66 9.18 -11.61
C GLU A 142 12.15 9.55 -11.52
N PRO A 143 12.98 9.15 -12.50
CA PRO A 143 14.37 9.57 -12.56
C PRO A 143 14.53 11.10 -12.42
N GLY A 144 15.30 11.53 -11.43
CA GLY A 144 15.53 12.94 -11.13
C GLY A 144 14.56 13.56 -10.11
N SER A 145 13.56 12.82 -9.65
CA SER A 145 12.70 13.20 -8.52
C SER A 145 13.13 12.48 -7.24
N THR A 146 12.66 13.00 -6.10
CA THR A 146 12.88 12.41 -4.78
C THR A 146 11.56 12.34 -4.02
N TRP A 147 11.56 11.64 -2.88
CA TRP A 147 10.40 11.60 -2.00
C TRP A 147 9.90 13.00 -1.56
N ARG A 148 10.74 14.03 -1.61
CA ARG A 148 10.37 15.41 -1.27
C ARG A 148 9.45 16.07 -2.30
N ASP A 149 9.43 15.53 -3.52
CA ASP A 149 8.61 16.04 -4.62
C ASP A 149 7.19 15.45 -4.62
N ARG A 150 6.93 14.48 -3.74
CA ARG A 150 5.59 13.92 -3.49
C ARG A 150 4.70 14.96 -2.76
N PRO A 151 3.38 14.73 -2.70
CA PRO A 151 2.49 15.60 -1.93
C PRO A 151 2.91 15.76 -0.47
N ALA A 152 3.04 17.01 -0.03
CA ALA A 152 3.37 17.36 1.35
C ALA A 152 2.33 16.83 2.34
N ILE A 153 2.83 16.40 3.51
CA ILE A 153 2.02 15.90 4.62
C ILE A 153 1.12 17.00 5.18
N GLU A 154 1.66 18.18 5.50
CA GLU A 154 0.86 19.32 5.95
C GLU A 154 0.21 20.02 4.76
N ARG A 155 -1.13 20.17 4.78
CA ARG A 155 -1.91 20.83 3.72
C ARG A 155 -2.37 22.24 4.08
N GLY A 156 -2.17 22.66 5.33
CA GLY A 156 -2.75 23.89 5.88
C GLY A 156 -4.12 23.64 6.52
N ASP A 157 -4.66 24.67 7.19
CA ASP A 157 -5.99 24.67 7.82
C ASP A 157 -6.27 23.50 8.77
N GLY A 158 -5.22 22.94 9.39
CA GLY A 158 -5.32 21.80 10.29
C GLY A 158 -5.48 20.45 9.59
N VAL A 159 -5.28 20.38 8.27
CA VAL A 159 -5.38 19.16 7.46
C VAL A 159 -4.00 18.57 7.19
N PHE A 160 -3.88 17.27 7.42
CA PHE A 160 -2.67 16.49 7.19
C PHE A 160 -2.97 15.25 6.33
N LEU A 161 -2.04 14.86 5.47
CA LEU A 161 -2.09 13.60 4.71
C LEU A 161 -1.22 12.55 5.38
N ALA A 162 -1.66 11.29 5.37
CA ALA A 162 -0.83 10.16 5.75
C ALA A 162 -1.03 9.02 4.74
N GLY A 163 0.05 8.38 4.33
CA GLY A 163 0.01 7.34 3.31
C GLY A 163 1.37 7.12 2.65
N ASP A 164 1.50 5.98 1.99
CA ASP A 164 2.70 5.57 1.27
C ASP A 164 3.02 6.40 0.03
N TRP A 165 2.15 7.35 -0.34
CA TRP A 165 2.29 8.25 -1.49
C TRP A 165 2.68 9.69 -1.10
N THR A 166 2.80 9.98 0.19
CA THR A 166 3.12 11.32 0.71
C THR A 166 4.62 11.55 0.79
N ALA A 167 5.02 12.81 0.99
CA ALA A 167 6.41 13.26 1.13
C ALA A 167 7.06 12.83 2.45
N ALA A 168 7.08 11.52 2.71
CA ALA A 168 7.84 10.90 3.79
C ALA A 168 8.96 10.01 3.22
N PRO A 169 10.11 9.90 3.91
CA PRO A 169 11.16 8.97 3.54
C PRO A 169 10.74 7.52 3.84
N GLY A 170 11.40 6.55 3.18
CA GLY A 170 11.24 5.12 3.42
C GLY A 170 10.96 4.33 2.14
N LEU A 171 10.87 3.01 2.29
CA LEU A 171 10.49 2.08 1.23
C LEU A 171 9.22 1.31 1.60
N LEU A 172 8.29 1.14 0.65
CA LEU A 172 7.03 0.42 0.84
C LEU A 172 6.28 0.92 2.10
N SER A 173 5.95 0.03 3.03
CA SER A 173 5.20 0.33 4.25
C SER A 173 5.88 1.33 5.18
N GLU A 174 7.20 1.50 5.08
CA GLU A 174 7.93 2.48 5.91
C GLU A 174 7.45 3.91 5.64
N VAL A 175 7.07 4.22 4.40
CA VAL A 175 6.56 5.54 4.02
C VAL A 175 5.22 5.83 4.71
N ALA A 176 4.33 4.84 4.76
CA ALA A 176 3.06 4.96 5.48
C ALA A 176 3.28 5.18 6.99
N TRP A 177 4.28 4.52 7.57
CA TRP A 177 4.61 4.69 8.98
C TRP A 177 5.21 6.07 9.26
N ALA A 178 6.21 6.48 8.48
CA ALA A 178 6.87 7.76 8.63
C ALA A 178 5.89 8.93 8.47
N SER A 179 5.06 8.90 7.43
CA SER A 179 4.03 9.92 7.22
C SER A 179 2.96 9.93 8.31
N GLY A 180 2.53 8.78 8.81
CA GLY A 180 1.58 8.70 9.92
C GLY A 180 2.12 9.32 11.22
N VAL A 181 3.40 9.11 11.53
CA VAL A 181 4.07 9.72 12.69
C VAL A 181 4.15 11.23 12.53
N GLU A 182 4.57 11.71 11.36
CA GLU A 182 4.71 13.14 11.07
C GLU A 182 3.36 13.87 11.07
N ALA A 183 2.35 13.31 10.39
CA ALA A 183 0.98 13.83 10.40
C ALA A 183 0.40 13.86 11.82
N GLY A 184 0.65 12.82 12.63
CA GLY A 184 0.23 12.76 14.02
C GLY A 184 0.87 13.86 14.87
N ALA A 185 2.17 14.09 14.72
CA ALA A 185 2.89 15.15 15.43
C ALA A 185 2.36 16.54 15.04
N GLY A 186 2.19 16.81 13.74
CA GLY A 186 1.63 18.06 13.24
C GLY A 186 0.21 18.31 13.72
N ALA A 187 -0.64 17.28 13.69
CA ALA A 187 -2.01 17.37 14.18
C ALA A 187 -2.09 17.71 15.68
N VAL A 188 -1.24 17.10 16.51
CA VAL A 188 -1.17 17.43 17.94
C VAL A 188 -0.74 18.88 18.15
N GLN A 189 0.25 19.37 17.40
CA GLN A 189 0.70 20.75 17.48
C GLN A 189 -0.42 21.73 17.07
N ALA A 190 -1.10 21.47 15.95
CA ALA A 190 -2.22 22.27 15.49
C ALA A 190 -3.36 22.31 16.52
N ALA A 191 -3.70 21.17 17.12
CA ALA A 191 -4.74 21.08 18.14
C ALA A 191 -4.38 21.86 19.43
N GLN A 192 -3.10 21.92 19.80
CA GLN A 192 -2.65 22.71 20.94
C GLN A 192 -2.76 24.22 20.67
N LEU A 193 -2.44 24.66 19.44
CA LEU A 193 -2.55 26.06 19.04
C LEU A 193 -4.02 26.51 18.90
N ALA A 194 -4.91 25.61 18.48
CA ALA A 194 -6.34 25.88 18.36
C ALA A 194 -7.06 25.98 19.70
N ARG A 195 -6.44 25.55 20.82
CA ARG A 195 -7.04 25.71 22.14
C ARG A 195 -6.98 27.19 22.55
N PRO A 196 -8.12 27.80 22.93
CA PRO A 196 -8.10 29.17 23.43
C PRO A 196 -7.18 29.25 24.64
N SER A 197 -6.21 30.18 24.61
CA SER A 197 -5.33 30.44 25.74
C SER A 197 -6.20 30.78 26.95
N LEU A 198 -6.27 29.89 27.93
CA LEU A 198 -6.82 30.23 29.24
C LEU A 198 -5.90 31.31 29.82
N ARG A 199 -6.29 32.57 29.69
CA ARG A 199 -5.70 33.66 30.48
C ARG A 199 -5.84 33.24 31.94
N ARG A 200 -4.71 32.96 32.60
CA ARG A 200 -4.66 32.88 34.06
C ARG A 200 -5.19 34.21 34.58
N VAL A 201 -6.40 34.19 35.12
CA VAL A 201 -6.89 35.26 35.99
C VAL A 201 -6.00 35.20 37.23
N ALA A 202 -5.31 36.31 37.47
CA ALA A 202 -4.34 36.50 38.55
C ALA A 202 -4.97 36.32 39.94
#